data_AF-A0A6N3E5M2-F1
#
_entry.id   AF-A0A6N3E5M2-F1
#
_cell.length_a   1.000
_cell.length_b   1.000
_cell.length_c   1.000
_cell.angle_alpha   90.00
_cell.angle_beta   90.00
_cell.angle_gamma   90.00
#
_symmetry.space_group_name_H-M   'P 1'
#
loop_
_entity.id
_entity.type
_entity.pdbx_description
1 polymer ?
#
loop_
_entity_poly.entity_id
_entity_poly.type
_entity_poly.pdbx_seq_one_letter_code
_entity_poly.pdbx_strand_id
1 'polypeptide(L)'
;MNIPPNLISTVKKSYQSVRVANVHPTGIFATRALVFVMLVPILLVVSEYIMVFIRGYADDMTLKIINTGITIIDHIFIPSVLTALVGFLALWIDKDGNGVPDQLEKEEKR
;
A
#
# COMPACT_ATOMS: atom_id res chain seq x y z
N MET A 1 19.67 -39.38 -9.22
CA MET A 1 19.93 -38.03 -9.77
C MET A 1 20.79 -37.26 -8.78
N ASN A 2 22.02 -36.96 -9.18
CA ASN A 2 23.07 -36.39 -8.33
C ASN A 2 22.89 -34.87 -8.26
N ILE A 3 22.25 -34.36 -7.21
CA ILE A 3 22.12 -32.91 -6.99
C ILE A 3 23.52 -32.40 -6.66
N PRO A 4 24.13 -31.53 -7.49
CA PRO A 4 25.52 -31.15 -7.30
C PRO A 4 25.66 -30.43 -5.94
N PRO A 5 26.69 -30.76 -5.14
CA PRO A 5 26.89 -30.21 -3.79
C PRO A 5 27.01 -28.68 -3.77
N ASN A 6 27.34 -28.09 -4.91
CA ASN A 6 27.44 -26.64 -5.12
C ASN A 6 26.09 -25.92 -4.97
N LEU A 7 24.95 -26.56 -5.28
CA LEU A 7 23.62 -25.97 -5.07
C LEU A 7 23.29 -25.90 -3.58
N ILE A 8 23.58 -26.97 -2.84
CA ILE A 8 23.33 -27.06 -1.40
C ILE A 8 24.22 -26.06 -0.64
N SER A 9 25.50 -25.93 -1.02
CA SER A 9 26.40 -24.95 -0.41
C SER A 9 26.02 -23.50 -0.75
N THR A 10 25.47 -23.24 -1.94
CA THR A 10 24.99 -21.92 -2.34
C THR A 10 23.72 -21.53 -1.60
N VAL A 11 22.78 -22.45 -1.43
CA VAL A 11 21.58 -22.23 -0.61
C VAL A 11 21.95 -22.01 0.85
N LYS A 12 22.89 -22.81 1.40
CA LYS A 12 23.36 -22.65 2.79
C LYS A 12 24.12 -21.35 3.01
N LYS A 13 24.97 -20.93 2.05
CA LYS A 13 25.61 -19.60 2.05
C LYS A 13 24.60 -18.48 1.88
N SER A 14 23.56 -18.64 1.06
CA SER A 14 22.51 -17.64 0.88
C SER A 14 21.70 -17.47 2.16
N TYR A 15 21.30 -18.56 2.83
CA TYR A 15 20.64 -18.51 4.14
C TYR A 15 21.52 -17.88 5.22
N GLN A 16 22.80 -18.24 5.25
CA GLN A 16 23.75 -17.68 6.20
C GLN A 16 24.08 -16.21 5.85
N SER A 17 24.09 -15.83 4.57
CA SER A 17 24.28 -14.46 4.09
C SER A 17 23.04 -13.60 4.29
N VAL A 18 21.83 -14.15 4.31
CA VAL A 18 20.59 -13.45 4.66
C VAL A 18 20.47 -13.30 6.19
N ARG A 19 21.10 -14.19 6.96
CA ARG A 19 21.21 -14.08 8.43
C ARG A 19 22.39 -13.20 8.90
N VAL A 20 23.47 -13.11 8.11
CA VAL A 20 24.67 -12.28 8.38
C VAL A 20 24.55 -10.90 7.76
N ALA A 21 23.86 -10.76 6.63
CA ALA A 21 23.29 -9.48 6.25
C ALA A 21 22.19 -9.20 7.27
N ASN A 22 22.39 -8.15 8.04
CA ASN A 22 21.43 -7.61 8.99
C ASN A 22 20.25 -7.02 8.19
N VAL A 23 19.52 -7.86 7.42
CA VAL A 23 18.36 -7.48 6.62
C VAL A 23 17.27 -7.17 7.62
N HIS A 24 17.33 -5.96 8.15
CA HIS A 24 16.13 -5.28 8.61
C HIS A 24 15.30 -5.20 7.33
N PRO A 25 14.19 -5.95 7.19
CA PRO A 25 13.27 -5.66 6.11
C PRO A 25 12.87 -4.22 6.34
N THR A 26 13.50 -3.31 5.61
CA THR A 26 13.31 -1.87 5.79
C THR A 26 11.81 -1.66 5.69
N GLY A 27 11.17 -1.09 6.71
CA GLY A 27 9.72 -0.95 6.76
C GLY A 27 9.16 -0.41 5.44
N ILE A 28 9.93 0.46 4.78
CA ILE A 28 9.72 1.01 3.43
C ILE A 28 9.38 -0.05 2.36
N PHE A 29 10.06 -1.19 2.32
CA PHE A 29 9.76 -2.25 1.34
C PHE A 29 8.42 -2.92 1.64
N ALA A 30 8.12 -3.19 2.91
CA ALA A 30 6.84 -3.72 3.34
C ALA A 30 5.70 -2.72 3.08
N THR A 31 5.90 -1.43 3.37
CA THR A 31 4.93 -0.37 3.09
C THR A 31 4.67 -0.24 1.59
N ARG A 32 5.70 -0.27 0.75
CA ARG A 32 5.52 -0.25 -0.72
C ARG A 32 4.77 -1.48 -1.22
N ALA A 33 5.10 -2.67 -0.74
CA ALA A 33 4.39 -3.90 -1.09
C ALA A 33 2.92 -3.85 -0.66
N LEU A 34 2.63 -3.33 0.54
CA LEU A 34 1.27 -3.13 1.04
C LEU A 34 0.47 -2.19 0.12
N VAL A 35 1.05 -1.05 -0.27
CA VAL A 35 0.42 -0.10 -1.20
C VAL A 35 0.11 -0.77 -2.54
N PHE A 36 1.04 -1.58 -3.06
CA PHE A 36 0.79 -2.35 -4.28
C PHE A 36 -0.42 -3.29 -4.15
N VAL A 37 -0.53 -4.02 -3.04
CA VAL A 37 -1.68 -4.91 -2.78
C VAL A 37 -2.98 -4.10 -2.69
N MET A 38 -2.94 -2.91 -2.08
CA MET A 38 -4.11 -2.02 -1.99
C MET A 38 -4.54 -1.42 -3.34
N LEU A 39 -3.64 -1.33 -4.33
CA LEU A 39 -3.97 -0.85 -5.68
C LEU A 39 -4.62 -1.93 -6.57
N VAL A 40 -4.47 -3.22 -6.24
CA VAL A 40 -5.01 -4.34 -7.03
C VAL A 40 -6.54 -4.24 -7.22
N PRO A 41 -7.36 -3.98 -6.18
CA PRO A 41 -8.81 -3.87 -6.34
C PRO A 41 -9.22 -2.73 -7.27
N ILE A 42 -8.52 -1.60 -7.21
CA ILE A 42 -8.77 -0.43 -8.08
C ILE A 42 -8.50 -0.79 -9.54
N LEU A 43 -7.36 -1.44 -9.82
CA LEU A 43 -7.02 -1.87 -11.18
C LEU A 43 -8.06 -2.83 -11.76
N LEU A 44 -8.54 -3.79 -10.97
CA LEU A 44 -9.59 -4.73 -11.40
C LEU A 44 -10.88 -3.99 -11.78
N VAL A 45 -11.39 -3.12 -10.91
CA VAL A 45 -12.64 -2.39 -11.17
C VAL A 45 -12.52 -1.46 -12.38
N VAL A 46 -11.39 -0.76 -12.54
CA VAL A 46 -11.15 0.11 -13.69
C VAL A 46 -11.11 -0.70 -14.99
N SER A 47 -10.48 -1.88 -14.98
CA SER A 47 -10.43 -2.75 -16.17
C SER A 47 -11.82 -3.25 -16.58
N GLU A 48 -12.65 -3.67 -15.62
CA GLU A 48 -14.04 -4.08 -15.85
C GLU A 48 -14.88 -2.91 -16.39
N TYR A 49 -14.70 -1.72 -15.81
CA TYR A 49 -15.39 -0.52 -16.27
C TYR A 49 -15.05 -0.17 -17.73
N ILE A 50 -13.77 -0.24 -18.10
CA ILE A 50 -13.32 -0.01 -19.48
C ILE A 50 -13.90 -1.10 -20.41
N MET A 51 -13.94 -2.37 -19.98
CA MET A 51 -14.54 -3.44 -20.78
C MET A 51 -16.03 -3.23 -21.04
N VAL A 52 -16.79 -2.78 -20.04
CA VAL A 52 -18.20 -2.41 -20.21
C VAL A 52 -18.34 -1.24 -21.19
N PHE A 53 -17.48 -0.24 -21.07
CA PHE A 53 -17.52 0.94 -21.93
C PHE A 53 -17.26 0.58 -23.40
N ILE A 54 -16.28 -0.29 -23.68
CA ILE A 54 -15.97 -0.76 -25.04
C ILE A 54 -17.11 -1.62 -25.61
N ARG A 55 -17.74 -2.47 -24.78
CA ARG A 55 -18.84 -3.34 -25.23
C ARG A 55 -20.14 -2.58 -25.52
N GLY A 56 -20.34 -1.41 -24.91
CA GLY A 56 -21.52 -0.56 -25.15
C GLY A 56 -22.82 -1.09 -24.51
N TYR A 57 -22.75 -2.20 -23.76
CA TYR A 57 -23.83 -2.69 -22.92
C TYR A 57 -23.24 -3.30 -21.64
N ALA A 58 -23.95 -3.10 -20.53
CA ALA A 58 -23.55 -3.63 -19.24
C ALA A 58 -24.47 -4.80 -18.90
N ASP A 59 -23.90 -5.99 -18.74
CA ASP A 59 -24.65 -7.13 -18.22
C ASP A 59 -24.92 -6.94 -16.73
N ASP A 60 -26.05 -7.47 -16.23
CA ASP A 60 -26.43 -7.34 -14.82
C ASP A 60 -25.36 -7.93 -13.88
N MET A 61 -24.68 -9.00 -14.32
CA MET A 61 -23.57 -9.58 -13.57
C MET A 61 -22.36 -8.65 -13.53
N THR A 62 -22.02 -7.99 -14.64
CA THR A 62 -20.89 -7.06 -14.70
C THR A 62 -21.15 -5.81 -13.86
N LEU A 63 -22.36 -5.27 -13.91
CA LEU A 63 -22.78 -4.18 -13.02
C LEU A 63 -22.65 -4.55 -11.55
N LYS A 64 -23.04 -5.78 -11.18
CA LYS A 64 -22.92 -6.27 -9.80
C LYS A 64 -21.45 -6.42 -9.37
N ILE A 65 -20.58 -6.88 -10.27
CA ILE A 65 -19.13 -6.97 -10.03
C ILE A 65 -18.54 -5.57 -9.82
N ILE A 66 -18.89 -4.61 -10.67
CA ILE A 66 -18.42 -3.23 -10.55
C ILE A 66 -18.89 -2.61 -9.23
N ASN A 67 -20.18 -2.71 -8.89
CA ASN A 67 -20.74 -2.15 -7.66
C ASN A 67 -20.13 -2.76 -6.40
N THR A 68 -19.97 -4.09 -6.40
CA THR A 68 -19.33 -4.79 -5.28
C THR A 68 -17.85 -4.41 -5.17
N GLY A 69 -17.15 -4.30 -6.30
CA GLY A 69 -15.77 -3.85 -6.37
C GLY A 69 -15.58 -2.44 -5.83
N ILE A 70 -16.44 -1.49 -6.23
CA ILE A 70 -16.45 -0.12 -5.70
C ILE A 70 -16.71 -0.14 -4.18
N THR A 71 -17.67 -0.94 -3.70
CA THR A 71 -17.96 -1.05 -2.27
C THR A 71 -16.75 -1.53 -1.47
N ILE A 72 -15.99 -2.50 -2.01
CA ILE A 72 -14.75 -2.99 -1.39
C ILE A 72 -13.67 -1.90 -1.38
N ILE A 73 -13.50 -1.18 -2.49
CA ILE A 73 -12.54 -0.06 -2.58
C ILE A 73 -12.87 1.00 -1.54
N ASP A 74 -14.12 1.45 -1.49
CA ASP A 74 -14.56 2.51 -0.58
C ASP A 74 -14.34 2.13 0.89
N HIS A 75 -14.61 0.87 1.26
CA HIS A 75 -14.42 0.42 2.65
C HIS A 75 -12.95 0.40 3.09
N ILE A 76 -12.03 0.19 2.16
CA ILE A 76 -10.58 0.16 2.43
C ILE A 76 -10.01 1.59 2.39
N PHE A 77 -10.41 2.38 1.40
CA PHE A 77 -9.80 3.68 1.13
C PHE A 77 -10.41 4.81 1.95
N ILE A 78 -11.72 4.86 2.20
CA ILE A 78 -12.34 6.01 2.89
C ILE A 78 -11.75 6.20 4.29
N PRO A 79 -11.67 5.18 5.17
CA PRO A 79 -11.09 5.37 6.50
C PRO A 79 -9.60 5.74 6.44
N SER A 80 -8.87 5.15 5.50
CA SER A 80 -7.43 5.39 5.32
C SER A 80 -7.15 6.82 4.84
N VAL A 81 -7.89 7.29 3.84
CA VAL A 81 -7.77 8.64 3.28
C VAL A 81 -8.23 9.68 4.29
N LEU A 82 -9.34 9.44 4.99
CA LEU A 82 -9.82 10.34 6.04
C LEU A 82 -8.81 10.47 7.17
N THR A 83 -8.23 9.36 7.63
CA THR A 83 -7.20 9.38 8.68
C THR A 83 -5.97 10.15 8.24
N ALA A 84 -5.51 9.96 7.00
CA ALA A 84 -4.38 10.70 6.45
C ALA A 84 -4.67 12.20 6.34
N LEU A 85 -5.86 12.57 5.87
CA LEU A 85 -6.27 13.96 5.71
C LEU A 85 -6.45 14.67 7.06
N VAL A 86 -7.08 14.01 8.04
CA VAL A 86 -7.19 14.52 9.41
C VAL A 86 -5.82 14.62 10.08
N GLY A 87 -4.94 13.63 9.89
CA GLY A 87 -3.56 13.69 10.37
C GLY A 87 -2.78 14.85 9.74
N PHE A 88 -2.94 15.08 8.44
CA PHE A 88 -2.35 16.21 7.73
C PHE A 88 -2.91 17.56 8.22
N LEU A 89 -4.23 17.67 8.43
CA LEU A 89 -4.84 18.87 9.02
C LEU A 89 -4.38 19.10 10.46
N ALA A 90 -4.15 18.04 11.23
CA ALA A 90 -3.58 18.15 12.56
C ALA A 90 -2.14 18.70 12.56
N LEU A 91 -1.39 18.48 11.48
CA LEU A 91 -0.09 19.13 11.24
C LEU A 91 -0.23 20.60 10.85
N TRP A 92 -1.43 21.17 10.71
CA TRP A 92 -1.65 22.60 10.49
C TRP A 92 -2.33 23.27 11.70
N ILE A 93 -2.42 22.57 12.83
CA ILE A 93 -2.86 23.18 14.07
C ILE A 93 -1.72 24.09 14.57
N ASP A 94 -1.99 25.38 14.56
CA ASP A 94 -1.17 26.44 15.14
C ASP A 94 -1.97 27.04 16.31
N LYS A 95 -1.56 26.71 17.54
CA LYS A 95 -2.26 27.18 18.76
C LYS A 95 -1.71 28.48 19.30
N ASP A 96 -0.44 28.78 19.05
CA ASP A 96 0.23 29.97 19.59
C ASP A 96 0.24 31.15 18.60
N GLY A 97 -0.24 30.92 17.38
CA GLY A 97 -0.49 31.93 16.36
C GLY A 97 0.80 32.46 15.71
N ASN A 98 1.88 31.69 15.77
CA ASN A 98 3.19 32.12 15.30
C ASN A 98 3.44 31.80 13.80
N GLY A 99 2.48 31.15 13.13
CA GLY A 99 2.53 30.81 11.72
C GLY A 99 3.23 29.48 11.40
N VAL A 100 3.71 28.76 12.41
CA VAL A 100 4.31 27.42 12.30
C VAL A 100 3.41 26.43 13.03
N PRO A 101 3.14 25.24 12.47
CA PRO A 101 2.34 24.26 13.18
C PRO A 101 3.03 23.67 14.42
N ASP A 102 2.27 23.55 15.52
CA ASP A 102 2.74 23.07 16.83
C ASP A 102 3.43 21.70 16.77
N GLN A 103 3.03 20.85 15.82
CA GLN A 103 3.60 19.49 15.65
C GLN A 103 5.05 19.53 15.18
N LEU A 104 5.43 20.52 14.37
CA LEU A 104 6.80 20.70 13.87
C LEU A 104 7.72 21.28 14.95
N GLU A 105 7.18 22.09 15.86
CA GLU A 105 7.96 22.70 16.95
C GLU A 105 8.33 21.73 18.06
N LYS A 106 7.49 20.71 18.27
CA LYS A 106 7.76 19.65 19.26
C LYS A 106 8.99 18.83 18.92
N GLU A 107 9.36 18.75 17.64
CA GLU A 107 10.57 18.08 17.20
C GLU A 107 11.84 18.89 17.50
N GLU A 108 11.76 20.23 17.55
CA GLU A 108 12.91 21.10 17.84
C GLU A 108 13.18 21.25 19.35
N LYS A 109 12.18 21.01 20.20
CA LYS A 109 12.31 21.08 21.68
C LYS A 109 12.90 19.81 22.33
N ARG A 110 13.43 18.86 21.55
CA ARG A 110 14.07 17.62 22.03
C ARG A 110 15.56 17.60 21.73
#